data_AF-A0A3C1GA18-F1
#
_entry.id   AF-A0A3C1GA18-F1
#
_cell.length_a   1.000
_cell.length_b   1.000
_cell.length_c   1.000
_cell.angle_alpha   90.00
_cell.angle_beta   90.00
_cell.angle_gamma   90.00
#
_symmetry.space_group_name_H-M   'P 1'
#
loop_
_entity.id
_entity.type
_entity.pdbx_description
1 polymer ?
#
loop_
_entity_poly.entity_id
_entity_poly.type
_entity_poly.pdbx_seq_one_letter_code
_entity_poly.pdbx_strand_id
1 'polypeptide(L)' 'NAGPGTNPNLTLTMSSQDWLDMVGGKLSGQMAFMSGKLKLKGDMGLAMKVGSLFQV' A
#
# COMPACT_ATOMS: atom_id res chain seq x y z
N ASN A 1 1.26 7.54 -18.88
CA ASN A 1 1.53 6.28 -18.14
C ASN A 1 2.93 6.36 -17.56
N ALA A 2 3.08 6.83 -16.31
CA ALA A 2 4.39 6.98 -15.68
C ALA A 2 4.94 5.59 -15.34
N GLY A 3 6.09 5.23 -15.92
CA GLY A 3 6.88 4.07 -15.51
C GLY A 3 7.40 4.23 -14.08
N PRO A 4 8.05 3.21 -13.50
CA PRO A 4 8.52 3.23 -12.11
C PRO A 4 9.29 4.53 -11.89
N GLY A 5 8.77 5.39 -11.01
CA GLY A 5 9.37 6.69 -10.72
C GLY A 5 10.85 6.48 -10.45
N THR A 6 11.72 7.26 -11.10
CA THR A 6 13.18 7.06 -11.03
C THR A 6 13.73 7.17 -9.61
N ASN A 7 12.95 7.71 -8.67
CA ASN A 7 13.26 7.68 -7.24
C ASN A 7 11.98 7.81 -6.39
N PRO A 8 11.21 6.74 -6.17
CA PRO A 8 9.95 6.83 -5.45
C PRO A 8 10.22 7.02 -3.95
N ASN A 9 9.66 8.06 -3.34
CA ASN A 9 9.74 8.28 -1.89
C ASN A 9 9.06 7.15 -1.10
N LEU A 10 8.08 6.49 -1.70
CA LEU A 10 7.40 5.32 -1.17
C LEU A 10 7.02 4.37 -2.30
N THR A 11 7.30 3.08 -2.11
CA THR A 11 6.88 1.98 -2.97
C THR A 11 6.00 1.04 -2.15
N LEU A 12 4.78 0.82 -2.62
CA LEU A 12 3.87 -0.20 -2.10
C LEU A 12 3.88 -1.39 -3.06
N THR A 13 4.04 -2.59 -2.54
CA THR A 13 3.98 -3.83 -3.33
C THR A 13 2.99 -4.79 -2.71
N MET A 14 2.02 -5.23 -3.49
CA MET A 14 1.04 -6.23 -3.11
C MET A 14 0.55 -6.98 -4.36
N SER A 15 -0.19 -8.07 -4.16
CA SER A 15 -0.83 -8.77 -5.28
C SER A 15 -2.01 -7.95 -5.81
N SER A 16 -2.34 -8.11 -7.09
CA SER A 16 -3.48 -7.45 -7.73
C SER A 16 -4.80 -7.77 -7.03
N GLN A 17 -4.94 -9.01 -6.54
CA GLN A 17 -6.12 -9.48 -5.83
C GLN A 17 -6.24 -8.80 -4.46
N ASP A 18 -5.15 -8.77 -3.68
CA ASP A 18 -5.16 -8.10 -2.37
C ASP A 18 -5.43 -6.59 -2.51
N TRP A 19 -4.98 -5.96 -3.61
CA TRP A 19 -5.32 -4.56 -3.91
C TRP A 19 -6.82 -4.37 -4.15
N LEU A 20 -7.45 -5.23 -4.96
CA LEU A 20 -8.89 -5.15 -5.21
C LEU A 20 -9.70 -5.40 -3.93
N ASP A 21 -9.28 -6.36 -3.11
CA ASP A 21 -9.93 -6.63 -1.83
C ASP A 21 -9.73 -5.48 -0.83
N MET A 22 -8.58 -4.79 -0.87
CA MET A 22 -8.31 -3.62 -0.04
C MET A 22 -9.15 -2.41 -0.45
N VAL A 23 -9.18 -2.10 -1.75
CA VAL A 23 -10.00 -0.99 -2.29
C VAL A 23 -11.50 -1.30 -2.15
N GLY A 24 -11.88 -2.57 -2.21
CA GLY A 24 -13.25 -3.02 -1.98
C GLY A 24 -13.66 -3.13 -0.51
N GLY A 25 -12.80 -2.75 0.44
CA GLY A 25 -13.09 -2.77 1.89
C GLY A 25 -13.12 -4.17 2.51
N LYS A 26 -12.77 -5.22 1.77
CA LYS A 26 -12.72 -6.61 2.25
C LYS A 26 -11.44 -6.93 3.00
N LEU A 27 -10.36 -6.19 2.74
CA LEU A 27 -9.06 -6.36 3.37
C LEU A 27 -8.59 -5.03 3.96
N SER A 28 -8.31 -4.98 5.27
CA SER A 28 -7.74 -3.76 5.86
C SER A 28 -6.27 -3.63 5.48
N GLY A 29 -5.83 -2.42 5.12
CA GLY A 29 -4.43 -2.14 4.78
C GLY A 29 -3.45 -2.49 5.90
N GLN A 30 -3.87 -2.32 7.17
CA GLN A 30 -3.10 -2.71 8.34
C GLN A 30 -2.91 -4.23 8.42
N MET A 31 -3.98 -5.01 8.22
CA MET A 31 -3.90 -6.48 8.22
C MET A 31 -3.09 -6.99 7.03
N ALA A 32 -3.23 -6.37 5.85
CA ALA A 32 -2.40 -6.68 4.70
C ALA A 32 -0.91 -6.45 4.97
N PHE A 33 -0.56 -5.37 5.68
CA PHE A 33 0.82 -5.08 6.07
C PHE A 33 1.36 -6.09 7.10
N MET A 34 0.60 -6.33 8.18
CA MET A 34 1.00 -7.27 9.23
C MET A 34 1.13 -8.71 8.72
N SER A 35 0.31 -9.12 7.74
CA SER A 35 0.38 -10.44 7.10
C SER A 35 1.47 -10.54 6.01
N GLY A 36 2.16 -9.44 5.69
CA GLY A 36 3.19 -9.40 4.66
C GLY A 36 2.67 -9.37 3.21
N LYS A 37 1.34 -9.32 3.03
CA LYS A 37 0.67 -9.15 1.72
C LYS A 37 0.92 -7.76 1.13
N LEU A 38 1.02 -6.76 2.00
CA LEU A 38 1.44 -5.41 1.66
C LEU A 38 2.88 -5.20 2.13
N LYS A 39 3.78 -4.92 1.18
CA LYS A 39 5.17 -4.55 1.45
C LYS A 39 5.35 -3.06 1.21
N LEU A 40 6.05 -2.41 2.12
CA LEU A 40 6.38 -0.99 2.07
C LEU A 40 7.89 -0.83 1.94
N LYS A 41 8.34 0.01 1.02
CA LYS A 41 9.75 0.38 0.86
C LYS A 41 9.86 1.90 0.67
N GLY A 42 10.70 2.56 1.45
CA GLY A 42 10.88 4.01 1.40
C GLY A 42 10.51 4.68 2.73
N ASP A 43 9.92 5.87 2.64
CA ASP A 43 9.59 6.71 3.78
C ASP A 43 8.36 6.17 4.55
N MET A 44 8.59 5.72 5.78
CA MET A 44 7.53 5.18 6.65
C MET A 44 6.57 6.27 7.14
N GLY A 45 6.99 7.53 7.23
CA GLY A 45 6.11 8.65 7.56
C GLY A 45 5.10 8.93 6.44
N LEU A 46 5.53 8.82 5.18
CA LEU A 46 4.62 8.81 4.04
C LEU A 46 3.69 7.60 4.06
N ALA A 47 4.20 6.42 4.42
CA ALA A 47 3.38 5.21 4.48
C ALA A 47 2.25 5.30 5.52
N MET A 48 2.52 5.86 6.71
CA MET A 48 1.50 6.08 7.73
C MET A 48 0.41 7.05 7.25
N LYS A 49 0.79 8.12 6.54
CA LYS A 49 -0.17 9.05 5.91
C LYS A 49 -1.01 8.37 4.84
N VAL A 50 -0.39 7.57 3.97
CA VAL A 50 -1.10 6.79 2.95
C VAL A 50 -2.09 5.80 3.58
N GLY A 51 -1.71 5.16 4.69
CA GLY A 51 -2.61 4.31 5.47
C GLY A 51 -3.89 5.04 5.87
N SER A 52 -3.78 6.28 6.35
CA SER A 52 -4.95 7.09 6.72
C SER A 52 -5.83 7.53 5.54
N LEU A 53 -5.30 7.57 4.31
CA LEU A 53 -6.09 7.93 3.12
C LEU A 53 -7.02 6.81 2.64
N PHE A 54 -6.64 5.56 2.92
CA PHE A 54 -7.42 4.38 2.56
C PHE A 54 -8.31 3.86 3.70
N GLN A 55 -8.36 4.58 4.82
CA GLN A 55 -9.37 4.35 5.85
C GLN A 55 -10.68 5.00 5.40
N VAL A 56 -11.52 4.22 4.72
CA VAL A 56 -12.96 4.50 4.52
C VAL A 56 -13.79 3.50 5.30
#